data_AF-A0A7W1RPB2-F1
#
_entry.id   AF-A0A7W1RPB2-F1
#
_cell.length_a   1.000
_cell.length_b   1.000
_cell.length_c   1.000
_cell.angle_alpha   90.00
_cell.angle_beta   90.00
_cell.angle_gamma   90.00
#
_symmetry.space_group_name_H-M   'P 1'
#
loop_
_entity.id
_entity.type
_entity.pdbx_description
1 polymer ?
#
loop_
_entity_poly.entity_id
_entity_poly.type
_entity_poly.pdbx_seq_one_letter_code
_entity_poly.pdbx_strand_id
1 'polypeptide(L)'
;MAEQVAKVDPDLVARDQEGKPYTVRYDAVNAMLLNEFLKEHRKVEAQTQINERQDAIIARQKHEIETLTAALKAQAAKSRK
;
A
#
# COMPACT_ATOMS: atom_id res chain seq x y z
N MET A 1 -5.91 1.77 -30.74
CA MET A 1 -6.05 1.31 -29.33
C MET A 1 -5.64 -0.15 -29.17
N ALA A 2 -6.23 -1.10 -29.91
CA ALA A 2 -5.83 -2.52 -29.83
C ALA A 2 -4.32 -2.73 -30.06
N GLU A 3 -3.71 -2.04 -31.03
CA GLU A 3 -2.25 -2.12 -31.26
C GLU A 3 -1.39 -1.68 -30.08
N GLN A 4 -1.83 -0.70 -29.28
CA GLN A 4 -1.09 -0.23 -28.11
C GLN A 4 -1.21 -1.23 -26.96
N VAL A 5 -2.40 -1.81 -26.78
CA VAL A 5 -2.63 -2.89 -25.80
C VAL A 5 -1.85 -4.14 -26.19
N ALA A 6 -1.81 -4.50 -27.47
CA ALA A 6 -1.06 -5.66 -27.99
C ALA A 6 0.46 -5.60 -27.74
N LYS A 7 1.01 -4.39 -27.60
CA LYS A 7 2.44 -4.18 -27.26
C LYS A 7 2.73 -4.41 -25.78
N VAL A 8 1.74 -4.21 -24.91
CA VAL A 8 1.86 -4.38 -23.46
C VAL A 8 1.48 -5.81 -23.07
N ASP A 9 0.37 -6.31 -23.59
CA ASP A 9 -0.10 -7.68 -23.40
C ASP A 9 -0.86 -8.16 -24.66
N PRO A 10 -0.23 -9.01 -25.50
CA PRO A 10 -0.83 -9.55 -26.72
C PRO A 10 -2.08 -10.42 -26.49
N ASP A 11 -2.27 -10.96 -25.28
CA ASP A 11 -3.39 -11.87 -24.98
C ASP A 11 -4.69 -11.11 -24.70
N LEU A 12 -4.59 -9.80 -24.46
CA LEU A 12 -5.70 -8.87 -24.24
C LEU A 12 -6.30 -8.32 -25.55
N VAL A 13 -5.87 -8.79 -26.72
CA VAL A 13 -6.37 -8.34 -28.02
C VAL A 13 -6.87 -9.50 -28.88
N ALA A 14 -7.95 -9.28 -29.63
CA ALA A 14 -8.38 -10.19 -30.67
C ALA A 14 -7.71 -9.81 -31.99
N ARG A 15 -7.29 -10.83 -32.76
CA ARG A 15 -6.59 -10.69 -34.03
C ARG A 15 -7.47 -11.14 -35.19
N ASP A 16 -7.29 -10.52 -36.34
CA ASP A 16 -7.97 -10.89 -37.58
C ASP A 16 -7.31 -12.10 -38.25
N GLN A 17 -7.77 -12.44 -39.46
CA GLN A 17 -7.23 -13.57 -40.24
C GLN A 17 -5.78 -13.37 -40.69
N GLU A 18 -5.28 -12.13 -40.72
CA GLU A 18 -3.89 -11.78 -41.01
C GLU A 18 -3.03 -11.73 -39.73
N GLY A 19 -3.63 -12.01 -38.57
CA GLY A 19 -2.96 -11.95 -37.26
C GLY A 19 -2.78 -10.53 -36.72
N LYS A 20 -3.42 -9.51 -37.32
CA LYS A 20 -3.33 -8.12 -36.87
C LYS A 20 -4.32 -7.85 -35.73
N PRO A 21 -3.90 -7.19 -34.63
CA PRO A 21 -4.80 -6.81 -33.54
C PRO A 21 -5.87 -5.84 -34.04
N TYR A 22 -7.15 -6.20 -33.92
CA TYR A 22 -8.25 -5.35 -34.39
C TYR A 22 -9.19 -4.87 -33.27
N THR A 23 -9.28 -5.58 -32.14
CA THR A 23 -10.04 -5.14 -30.97
C THR A 23 -9.42 -5.60 -29.66
N VAL A 24 -9.78 -4.94 -28.56
CA VAL A 24 -9.38 -5.31 -27.20
C VAL A 24 -10.42 -6.28 -26.62
N ARG A 25 -9.96 -7.33 -25.93
CA ARG A 25 -10.81 -8.28 -25.21
C ARG A 25 -11.23 -7.65 -23.89
N TYR A 26 -12.27 -6.82 -23.92
CA TYR A 26 -12.74 -6.08 -22.75
C TYR A 26 -13.04 -6.97 -21.54
N ASP A 27 -13.58 -8.18 -21.72
CA ASP A 27 -13.81 -9.12 -20.61
C ASP A 27 -12.50 -9.57 -19.94
N ALA A 28 -11.43 -9.79 -20.73
CA ALA A 28 -10.11 -10.15 -20.22
C ALA A 28 -9.45 -8.96 -19.50
N VAL A 29 -9.60 -7.75 -20.04
CA VAL A 29 -9.12 -6.51 -19.40
C VAL A 29 -9.87 -6.25 -18.09
N ASN A 30 -11.19 -6.42 -18.05
CA ASN A 30 -11.99 -6.23 -16.85
C ASN A 30 -11.62 -7.23 -15.74
N ALA A 31 -11.39 -8.50 -16.10
CA ALA A 31 -10.93 -9.51 -15.14
C ALA A 31 -9.52 -9.18 -14.60
N MET A 32 -8.61 -8.73 -15.46
CA MET A 32 -7.27 -8.27 -15.04
C MET A 32 -7.36 -7.07 -14.11
N LEU A 33 -8.16 -6.05 -14.46
CA LEU A 33 -8.35 -4.85 -13.64
C LEU A 33 -8.99 -5.16 -12.29
N LEU A 34 -9.96 -6.09 -12.24
CA LEU A 34 -10.54 -6.53 -10.97
C LEU A 34 -9.48 -7.21 -10.08
N ASN A 35 -8.63 -8.06 -10.67
CA ASN A 35 -7.54 -8.70 -9.92
C ASN A 35 -6.55 -7.66 -9.37
N GLU A 36 -6.13 -6.69 -10.19
CA GLU A 36 -5.24 -5.62 -9.75
C GLU A 36 -5.90 -4.73 -8.69
N PHE A 37 -7.18 -4.40 -8.86
CA PHE A 37 -7.95 -3.66 -7.85
C PHE A 37 -7.98 -4.40 -6.50
N LEU A 38 -8.26 -5.71 -6.50
CA LEU A 38 -8.27 -6.53 -5.29
C LEU A 38 -6.88 -6.62 -4.64
N LYS A 39 -5.80 -6.72 -5.44
CA LYS A 39 -4.43 -6.70 -4.92
C LYS A 39 -4.11 -5.39 -4.24
N GLU A 40 -4.38 -4.26 -4.90
CA GLU A 40 -4.13 -2.94 -4.33
C GLU A 40 -5.00 -2.66 -3.11
N HIS A 41 -6.27 -3.07 -3.12
CA HIS A 41 -7.15 -2.95 -1.96
C HIS A 41 -6.57 -3.69 -0.73
N ARG A 42 -6.13 -4.94 -0.90
CA ARG A 42 -5.49 -5.71 0.19
C ARG A 42 -4.21 -5.05 0.70
N LYS A 43 -3.40 -4.46 -0.19
CA LYS A 43 -2.20 -3.71 0.22
C LYS A 43 -2.58 -2.49 1.06
N VAL A 44 -3.62 -1.74 0.65
CA VAL A 44 -4.12 -0.58 1.40
C VAL A 44 -4.65 -1.01 2.77
N GLU A 45 -5.43 -2.10 2.86
CA GLU A 45 -5.90 -2.63 4.14
C GLU A 45 -4.75 -3.01 5.08
N ALA A 46 -3.73 -3.72 4.56
CA ALA A 46 -2.55 -4.08 5.33
C ALA A 46 -1.76 -2.83 5.79
N GLN A 47 -1.64 -1.82 4.93
CA GLN A 47 -0.97 -0.57 5.27
C GLN A 47 -1.74 0.20 6.35
N THR A 48 -3.07 0.24 6.29
CA THR A 48 -3.90 0.83 7.34
C THR A 48 -3.67 0.14 8.69
N GLN A 49 -3.66 -1.19 8.74
CA GLN A 49 -3.38 -1.94 9.98
C GLN A 49 -1.97 -1.66 10.52
N ILE A 50 -0.97 -1.54 9.64
CA ILE A 50 0.39 -1.17 10.04
C ILE A 50 0.42 0.22 10.65
N ASN A 51 -0.27 1.19 10.02
CA ASN A 51 -0.32 2.57 10.50
C ASN A 51 -0.99 2.66 11.88
N GLU A 52 -2.12 1.99 12.08
CA GLU A 52 -2.81 1.93 13.38
C GLU A 52 -1.90 1.35 14.47
N ARG A 53 -1.15 0.28 14.14
CA ARG A 53 -0.18 -0.31 15.07
C ARG A 53 0.98 0.64 15.36
N GLN A 54 1.47 1.35 14.37
CA GLN A 54 2.53 2.35 14.55
C GLN A 54 2.05 3.50 15.45
N ASP A 55 0.84 4.00 15.25
CA ASP A 55 0.26 5.06 16.07
C ASP A 55 0.16 4.65 17.55
N ALA A 56 -0.27 3.41 17.81
CA ALA A 56 -0.31 2.86 19.17
C ALA A 56 1.09 2.76 19.81
N ILE A 57 2.10 2.33 19.04
CA ILE A 57 3.48 2.25 19.52
C ILE A 57 4.03 3.65 19.79
N ILE A 58 3.79 4.61 18.91
CA ILE A 58 4.24 5.99 19.07
C ILE A 58 3.60 6.62 20.32
N ALA A 59 2.31 6.41 20.55
CA ALA A 59 1.62 6.89 21.74
C ALA A 59 2.26 6.33 23.02
N ARG A 60 2.54 5.02 23.04
CA ARG A 60 3.23 4.37 24.17
C ARG A 60 4.63 4.94 24.38
N GLN A 61 5.42 5.08 23.32
CA GLN A 61 6.79 5.61 23.41
C GLN A 61 6.80 7.05 23.93
N LYS A 62 5.86 7.90 23.49
CA LYS A 62 5.71 9.27 24.02
C LYS A 62 5.49 9.26 25.52
N HIS A 63 4.57 8.42 26.02
CA HIS A 63 4.30 8.30 27.45
C HIS A 63 5.53 7.80 28.24
N GLU A 64 6.25 6.80 27.72
CA GLU A 64 7.48 6.30 28.34
C GLU A 64 8.56 7.39 28.41
N ILE A 65 8.74 8.18 27.34
CA ILE A 65 9.68 9.31 27.30
C ILE A 65 9.30 10.38 28.33
N GLU A 66 8.02 10.73 28.43
CA GLU A 66 7.53 11.71 29.42
C GLU A 66 7.82 11.25 30.84
N THR A 67 7.54 9.97 31.13
CA THR A 67 7.79 9.35 32.44
C THR A 67 9.28 9.38 32.79
N LEU A 68 10.14 8.98 31.86
CA LEU A 68 11.60 9.00 32.05
C LEU A 68 12.12 10.42 32.23
N THR A 69 11.59 11.39 31.47
CA THR A 69 11.95 12.80 31.60
C THR A 69 11.59 13.35 32.97
N ALA A 70 10.41 13.00 33.50
CA ALA A 70 9.99 13.38 34.84
C ALA A 70 10.90 12.77 35.93
N ALA A 71 11.24 11.48 35.79
CA ALA A 71 12.15 10.80 36.70
C ALA A 71 13.54 11.44 36.71
N LEU A 72 14.10 11.76 35.53
CA LEU A 72 15.40 12.44 35.40
C LEU A 72 15.40 13.82 36.06
N LYS A 73 14.33 14.62 35.86
CA LYS A 73 14.18 15.93 36.52
C LYS A 73 14.15 15.79 38.05
N ALA A 74 13.40 14.81 38.56
CA ALA A 74 13.32 14.55 40.00
C ALA A 74 14.67 14.11 40.58
N GLN A 75 15.43 13.26 39.86
CA GLN A 75 16.78 12.86 40.27
C GLN A 75 17.75 14.04 40.28
N ALA A 76 17.73 14.88 39.24
CA ALA A 76 18.59 16.07 39.17
C ALA A 76 18.30 17.08 40.28
N ALA A 77 17.05 17.17 40.75
CA ALA A 77 16.68 17.99 41.90
C ALA A 77 17.16 17.39 43.24
N LYS A 78 17.14 16.06 43.38
CA LYS A 78 17.65 15.36 44.57
C LYS A 78 19.17 15.46 44.70
N SER A 79 19.90 15.38 43.59
CA SER A 79 21.37 15.52 43.58
C SER A 79 21.87 16.95 43.82
N ARG A 80 20.96 17.94 43.84
CA ARG A 80 21.27 19.37 44.09
C ARG A 80 21.03 19.81 45.54
N LYS A 81 20.48 18.93 46.38
CA LYS A 81 20.36 19.11 47.84
C LYS A 81 21.49 18.38 48.55
#